data_AF-A0A5B0QYQ1-F1
#
_entry.id   AF-A0A5B0QYQ1-F1
#
_cell.length_a   1.000
_cell.length_b   1.000
_cell.length_c   1.000
_cell.angle_alpha   90.00
_cell.angle_beta   90.00
_cell.angle_gamma   90.00
#
_symmetry.space_group_name_H-M   'P 1'
#
loop_
_entity.id
_entity.type
_entity.pdbx_description
1 polymer ?
#
loop_
_entity_poly.entity_id
_entity_poly.type
_entity_poly.pdbx_seq_one_letter_code
_entity_poly.pdbx_strand_id
1 'polypeptide(L)'
;MMSIVRGETSGHEYDPTIYGAFQVEGKYGFTAEYLTTASWECQQKYGAFDFEPQLCRNMTDVHNLRKLEDCIVNLPVCDCTRPDIMDALRKGSSITKACRQIGGLPI
;
A
#
# COMPACT_ATOMS: atom_id res chain seq x y z
N MET A 1 13.01 -4.81 -3.65
CA MET A 1 12.01 -5.87 -3.91
C MET A 1 10.73 -5.43 -3.24
N MET A 2 9.61 -5.40 -3.97
CA MET A 2 8.30 -5.04 -3.40
C MET A 2 7.52 -6.31 -3.06
N SER A 3 6.73 -6.25 -1.99
CA SER A 3 5.97 -7.40 -1.49
C SER A 3 4.66 -6.94 -0.86
N ILE A 4 3.62 -7.77 -0.98
CA ILE A 4 2.34 -7.57 -0.31
C ILE A 4 2.24 -8.60 0.80
N VAL A 5 1.95 -8.13 2.02
CA VAL A 5 1.82 -8.96 3.22
C VAL A 5 0.59 -8.52 4.00
N ARG A 6 0.11 -9.39 4.88
CA ARG A 6 -0.96 -9.03 5.81
C ARG A 6 -0.35 -8.53 7.11
N GLY A 7 -0.55 -7.25 7.45
CA GLY A 7 -0.19 -6.70 8.75
C GLY A 7 -1.16 -7.15 9.86
N GLU A 8 -0.64 -7.37 11.07
CA GLU A 8 -1.48 -7.61 12.25
C GLU A 8 -2.08 -6.32 12.80
N THR A 9 -3.41 -6.24 12.88
CA THR A 9 -4.15 -5.05 13.33
C THR A 9 -3.77 -4.54 14.73
N SER A 10 -3.35 -5.43 15.63
CA SER A 10 -3.03 -5.09 17.03
C SER A 10 -1.61 -5.51 17.45
N GLY A 11 -0.80 -6.00 16.50
CA GLY A 11 0.52 -6.57 16.76
C GLY A 11 1.64 -5.86 16.03
N HIS A 12 2.83 -6.46 16.06
CA HIS A 12 4.03 -5.96 15.41
C HIS A 12 4.52 -6.89 14.30
N GLU A 13 3.79 -7.98 14.07
CA GLU A 13 4.14 -9.00 13.10
C GLU A 13 3.39 -8.75 11.78
N TYR A 14 3.73 -9.55 10.79
CA TYR A 14 3.05 -9.62 9.51
C TYR A 14 3.05 -11.07 9.05
N ASP A 15 1.99 -11.47 8.35
CA ASP A 15 1.90 -12.77 7.69
C ASP A 15 2.22 -12.59 6.20
N PRO A 16 3.35 -13.14 5.71
CA PRO A 16 3.68 -13.11 4.29
C PRO A 16 2.81 -14.07 3.46
N THR A 17 2.00 -14.92 4.10
CA THR A 17 1.21 -15.95 3.43
C THR A 17 -0.11 -15.39 2.95
N ILE A 18 -0.27 -15.30 1.63
CA ILE A 18 -1.55 -15.01 0.99
C ILE A 18 -1.90 -16.21 0.10
N TYR A 19 -2.82 -17.05 0.56
CA TYR A 19 -3.24 -18.25 -0.16
C TYR A 19 -3.78 -17.89 -1.55
N GLY A 20 -3.21 -18.53 -2.58
CA GLY A 20 -3.61 -18.31 -3.97
C GLY A 20 -3.09 -17.01 -4.60
N ALA A 21 -2.24 -16.23 -3.93
CA ALA A 21 -1.74 -14.95 -4.47
C ALA A 21 -1.07 -15.09 -5.85
N PHE A 22 -0.35 -16.19 -6.09
CA PHE A 22 0.29 -16.48 -7.38
C PHE A 22 -0.71 -16.57 -8.55
N GLN A 23 -1.98 -16.87 -8.28
CA GLN A 23 -3.02 -16.95 -9.31
C GLN A 23 -3.37 -15.57 -9.87
N VAL A 24 -3.20 -14.49 -9.09
CA VAL A 24 -3.45 -13.12 -9.54
C VAL A 24 -2.51 -12.77 -10.67
N GLU A 25 -1.22 -13.03 -10.48
CA GLU A 25 -0.20 -12.86 -11.52
C GLU A 25 -0.41 -13.85 -12.67
N GLY A 26 -0.60 -15.14 -12.37
CA GLY A 26 -0.73 -16.17 -13.40
C GLY A 26 -1.96 -16.01 -14.31
N LYS A 27 -3.06 -15.44 -13.80
CA LYS A 27 -4.31 -15.29 -14.55
C LYS A 27 -4.48 -13.90 -15.18
N TYR A 28 -4.04 -12.86 -14.49
CA TYR A 28 -4.28 -11.46 -14.89
C TYR A 28 -3.01 -10.68 -15.24
N GLY A 29 -1.82 -11.25 -14.99
CA GLY A 29 -0.55 -10.57 -15.24
C GLY A 29 -0.21 -9.47 -14.23
N PHE A 30 -0.98 -9.34 -13.14
CA PHE A 30 -0.72 -8.34 -12.10
C PHE A 30 0.34 -8.85 -11.13
N THR A 31 1.57 -8.37 -11.30
CA THR A 31 2.69 -8.68 -10.40
C THR A 31 2.55 -7.92 -9.09
N ALA A 32 3.17 -8.42 -8.02
CA ALA A 32 3.24 -7.68 -6.76
C ALA A 32 3.88 -6.29 -6.95
N GLU A 33 4.94 -6.20 -7.76
CA GLU A 33 5.62 -4.94 -8.09
C GLU A 33 4.70 -3.92 -8.77
N TYR A 34 3.89 -4.37 -9.74
CA TYR A 34 2.92 -3.49 -10.39
C TYR A 34 1.89 -2.96 -9.40
N LEU A 35 1.29 -3.86 -8.60
CA LEU A 35 0.28 -3.50 -7.61
C LEU A 35 0.82 -2.52 -6.56
N THR A 36 2.01 -2.78 -6.02
CA THR A 36 2.63 -1.91 -5.01
C THR A 36 3.10 -0.59 -5.59
N THR A 37 3.62 -0.56 -6.82
CA THR A 37 4.07 0.68 -7.47
C THR A 37 2.89 1.61 -7.74
N ALA A 38 1.81 1.08 -8.32
CA ALA A 38 0.60 1.86 -8.58
C ALA A 38 0.00 2.45 -7.29
N SER A 39 -0.10 1.64 -6.22
CA SER A 39 -0.57 2.12 -4.92
C SER A 39 0.36 3.15 -4.28
N TRP A 40 1.68 2.96 -4.38
CA TRP A 40 2.66 3.90 -3.85
C TRP A 40 2.61 5.25 -4.58
N GLU A 41 2.53 5.26 -5.90
CA GLU A 41 2.41 6.48 -6.71
C GLU A 41 1.12 7.25 -6.37
N CYS A 42 -0.01 6.53 -6.24
CA CYS A 42 -1.26 7.12 -5.78
C CYS A 42 -1.10 7.75 -4.38
N GLN A 43 -0.53 7.01 -3.42
CA GLN A 43 -0.33 7.48 -2.05
C GLN A 43 0.57 8.72 -2.00
N GLN A 44 1.64 8.78 -2.81
CA GLN A 44 2.54 9.94 -2.87
C GLN A 44 1.85 11.15 -3.51
N LYS A 45 1.02 10.93 -4.53
CA LYS A 45 0.33 12.00 -5.26
C LYS A 45 -0.77 12.66 -4.43
N TYR A 46 -1.49 11.88 -3.64
CA TYR A 46 -2.67 12.36 -2.91
C TYR A 46 -2.51 12.42 -1.39
N GLY A 47 -1.40 11.89 -0.84
CA GLY A 47 -1.13 11.86 0.59
C GLY A 47 -2.07 10.96 1.38
N ALA A 48 -2.75 10.01 0.72
CA ALA A 48 -3.72 9.11 1.33
C ALA A 48 -3.69 7.72 0.69
N PHE A 49 -3.90 6.70 1.51
CA PHE A 49 -4.20 5.31 1.12
C PHE A 49 -5.70 5.06 1.34
N ASP A 50 -6.24 3.92 0.87
CA ASP A 50 -7.69 3.62 0.93
C ASP A 50 -8.58 4.71 0.30
N PHE A 51 -8.18 5.22 -0.86
CA PHE A 51 -9.04 6.07 -1.69
C PHE A 51 -10.26 5.26 -2.09
N GLU A 52 -11.35 5.49 -1.38
CA GLU A 52 -12.62 4.86 -1.65
C GLU A 52 -13.32 5.66 -2.76
N PRO A 53 -13.46 5.11 -3.99
CA PRO A 53 -14.10 5.84 -5.10
C PRO A 53 -15.53 6.25 -4.78
N GLN A 54 -16.18 5.56 -3.83
CA GLN A 54 -17.54 5.82 -3.39
C GLN A 54 -17.68 7.14 -2.63
N LEU A 55 -16.59 7.68 -2.07
CA LEU A 55 -16.57 9.00 -1.42
C LEU A 55 -16.45 10.16 -2.43
N CYS A 56 -16.06 9.88 -3.68
CA CYS A 56 -16.23 10.81 -4.79
C CYS A 56 -17.70 10.83 -5.21
N ARG A 57 -18.56 11.48 -4.41
CA ARG A 57 -20.02 11.58 -4.60
C ARG A 57 -20.47 12.20 -5.94
N ASN A 58 -19.54 12.63 -6.79
CA ASN A 58 -19.84 13.15 -8.12
C ASN A 58 -18.85 12.59 -9.16
N MET A 59 -19.15 11.40 -9.67
CA MET A 59 -18.41 10.71 -10.75
C MET A 59 -18.55 11.40 -12.12
N THR A 60 -19.30 12.50 -12.22
CA THR A 60 -19.42 13.36 -13.40
C THR A 60 -18.31 14.39 -13.51
N ASP A 61 -17.51 14.59 -12.45
CA ASP A 61 -16.34 15.46 -12.47
C ASP A 61 -15.13 14.71 -13.06
N VAL A 62 -14.57 15.24 -14.15
CA VAL A 62 -13.40 14.72 -14.85
C VAL A 62 -12.19 14.58 -13.90
N HIS A 63 -12.07 15.44 -12.89
CA HIS A 63 -11.01 15.32 -11.89
C HIS A 63 -11.15 14.09 -10.99
N ASN A 64 -12.38 13.66 -10.69
CA ASN A 64 -12.62 12.45 -9.89
C ASN A 64 -12.38 11.19 -10.71
N LEU A 65 -12.74 11.21 -12.00
CA LEU A 65 -12.42 10.12 -12.93
C LEU A 65 -10.91 9.90 -13.06
N ARG A 66 -10.14 10.98 -13.19
CA ARG A 66 -8.67 10.89 -13.29
C ARG A 66 -8.04 10.34 -12.00
N LYS A 67 -8.55 10.73 -10.82
CA LYS A 67 -8.11 10.15 -9.54
C LYS A 67 -8.36 8.65 -9.46
N LEU A 68 -9.48 8.18 -10.00
CA LEU A 68 -9.79 6.75 -10.04
C LEU A 68 -8.81 5.97 -10.95
N GLU A 69 -8.49 6.54 -12.11
CA GLU A 69 -7.48 5.97 -13.01
C GLU A 69 -6.08 5.93 -12.38
N ASP A 70 -5.71 6.99 -11.66
CA ASP A 70 -4.43 7.09 -10.95
C ASP A 70 -4.34 6.11 -9.77
N CYS A 71 -5.47 5.68 -9.19
CA CYS A 71 -5.55 4.91 -7.95
C CYS A 71 -6.37 3.60 -8.09
N ILE A 72 -6.27 2.93 -9.24
CA ILE A 72 -7.00 1.67 -9.53
C ILE A 72 -6.77 0.61 -8.45
N VAL A 73 -5.56 0.58 -7.88
CA VAL A 73 -5.21 -0.23 -6.71
C VAL A 73 -4.68 0.71 -5.65
N ASN A 74 -5.32 0.74 -4.48
CA ASN A 74 -4.94 1.63 -3.39
C ASN A 74 -4.70 0.88 -2.08
N LEU A 75 -3.67 0.06 -2.07
CA LEU A 75 -3.19 -0.59 -0.85
C LEU A 75 -2.30 0.40 -0.07
N PRO A 76 -2.31 0.37 1.28
CA PRO A 76 -1.33 1.13 2.06
C PRO A 76 0.09 0.61 1.80
N VAL A 77 1.00 1.49 1.35
CA VAL A 77 2.38 1.12 1.03
C VAL A 77 3.37 1.78 1.98
N CYS A 78 4.24 0.96 2.57
CA CYS A 78 5.34 1.39 3.41
C CYS A 78 6.66 1.41 2.63
N ASP A 79 7.16 2.60 2.32
CA ASP A 79 8.48 2.75 1.71
C ASP A 79 9.59 2.59 2.75
N CYS A 80 10.10 1.37 2.88
CA CYS A 80 11.19 1.02 3.78
C CYS A 80 12.56 1.58 3.34
N THR A 81 12.64 2.27 2.20
CA THR A 81 13.86 2.96 1.76
C THR A 81 13.96 4.38 2.29
N ARG A 82 12.86 4.93 2.85
CA ARG A 82 12.88 6.23 3.52
C ARG A 82 13.87 6.22 4.69
N PRO A 83 14.71 7.26 4.86
CA PRO A 83 15.75 7.27 5.89
C PRO A 83 15.24 7.08 7.32
N ASP A 84 14.09 7.68 7.65
CA ASP A 84 13.46 7.60 8.98
C ASP A 84 12.97 6.18 9.32
N ILE A 85 12.34 5.51 8.36
CA ILE A 85 11.89 4.10 8.50
C ILE A 85 13.12 3.18 8.54
N MET A 86 14.10 3.39 7.64
CA MET A 86 15.32 2.58 7.59
C MET A 86 16.10 2.64 8.91
N ASP A 87 16.20 3.82 9.53
CA ASP A 87 16.85 3.99 10.82
C ASP A 87 16.10 3.29 11.95
N ALA A 88 14.76 3.28 11.93
CA ALA A 88 13.97 2.54 12.91
C ALA A 88 14.13 1.02 12.78
N LEU A 89 14.18 0.51 11.54
CA LEU A 89 14.45 -0.90 11.25
C LEU A 89 15.85 -1.30 11.73
N ARG A 90 16.87 -0.47 11.47
CA ARG A 90 18.24 -0.69 11.96
C ARG A 90 18.35 -0.70 13.49
N LYS A 91 17.49 0.05 14.17
CA LYS A 91 17.37 0.07 15.64
C LYS A 91 16.57 -1.12 16.20
N GLY A 92 16.11 -2.05 15.35
CA GLY A 92 15.41 -3.27 15.76
C GLY A 92 13.89 -3.12 15.83
N SER A 93 13.30 -2.05 15.28
CA SER A 93 11.84 -1.99 15.13
C SER A 93 11.38 -3.01 14.09
N SER A 94 10.26 -3.68 14.33
CA SER A 94 9.64 -4.50 13.30
C SER A 94 9.13 -3.63 12.15
N ILE A 95 8.97 -4.23 10.96
CA ILE A 95 8.46 -3.55 9.76
C ILE A 95 7.07 -2.96 10.06
N THR A 96 6.13 -3.76 10.56
CA THR A 96 4.77 -3.30 10.89
C THR A 96 4.79 -2.13 11.87
N LYS A 97 5.65 -2.19 12.90
CA LYS A 97 5.78 -1.11 13.88
C LYS A 97 6.31 0.18 13.26
N ALA A 98 7.39 0.10 12.48
CA ALA A 98 7.97 1.27 11.82
C ALA A 98 6.99 1.89 10.82
N CYS A 99 6.33 1.06 10.02
CA CYS A 99 5.35 1.49 9.03
C CYS A 99 4.09 2.12 9.65
N ARG A 100 3.62 1.60 10.80
CA ARG A 100 2.50 2.20 11.55
C ARG A 100 2.88 3.51 12.21
N GLN A 101 3.98 3.53 12.97
CA GLN A 101 4.32 4.66 13.84
C GLN A 101 5.02 5.81 13.10
N ILE A 102 5.85 5.51 12.11
CA ILE A 102 6.63 6.50 11.35
C ILE A 102 6.03 6.69 9.95
N GLY A 103 5.61 5.60 9.32
CA GLY A 103 4.94 5.64 8.02
C GLY A 103 3.49 6.13 8.08
N GLY A 104 2.86 6.14 9.27
CA GLY A 104 1.48 6.59 9.47
C GLY A 104 0.43 5.69 8.81
N LEU A 105 0.76 4.43 8.53
CA LEU A 105 -0.14 3.50 7.85
C LEU A 105 -1.18 2.90 8.82
N PRO A 106 -2.39 2.55 8.33
CA PRO A 106 -3.52 2.10 9.14
C PRO A 106 -3.49 0.56 9.30
N ILE A 107 -2.30 -0.03 9.33
CA ILE A 107 -2.07 -1.48 9.38
C ILE A 107 -1.83 -1.94 10.80
#